data_AF-A0A7K2XNB3-F1
#
_entry.id   AF-A0A7K2XNB3-F1
#
_cell.length_a   1.000
_cell.length_b   1.000
_cell.length_c   1.000
_cell.angle_alpha   90.00
_cell.angle_beta   90.00
_cell.angle_gamma   90.00
#
_symmetry.space_group_name_H-M   'P 1'
#
loop_
_entity.id
_entity.type
_entity.pdbx_description
1 polymer ?
#
loop_
_entity_poly.entity_id
_entity_poly.type
_entity_poly.pdbx_seq_one_letter_code
_entity_poly.pdbx_strand_id
1 'polypeptide(L)'
;HDRGETGLRAMRGIIDRTRALSLAGKVTVSHVFCLPGLSDRELGSVAADLGDQDIALTTVAPSDSLVLPIARLREHGVRVGLGSDGVRDSWSPFGNADMLHRAHLLGWVTDVRLDDELAECYRVATHGGADVMGLAHADLAPGAPADFVLVRGECLPQVVVDMPRRDVVVHGGVVVARDGEFLD
;
A
#
# COMPACT_ATOMS: atom_id res chain seq x y z
N HIS A 1 -1.00 15.09 -3.63
CA HIS A 1 -2.41 15.53 -3.59
C HIS A 1 -2.86 16.20 -4.88
N ASP A 2 -2.00 16.96 -5.57
CA ASP A 2 -2.34 17.58 -6.86
C ASP A 2 -2.82 16.56 -7.89
N ARG A 3 -3.76 17.00 -8.73
CA ARG A 3 -4.39 16.20 -9.80
C ARG A 3 -4.09 16.79 -11.17
N GLY A 4 -4.45 16.05 -12.22
CA GLY A 4 -4.34 16.49 -13.61
C GLY A 4 -2.92 16.93 -13.98
N GLU A 5 -2.83 17.90 -14.89
CA GLU A 5 -1.56 18.35 -15.46
C GLU A 5 -0.60 18.95 -14.41
N THR A 6 -1.12 19.60 -13.37
CA THR A 6 -0.27 20.16 -12.29
C THR A 6 0.43 19.03 -11.53
N GLY A 7 -0.30 18.00 -11.12
CA GLY A 7 0.29 16.84 -10.44
C GLY A 7 1.22 16.04 -11.37
N LEU A 8 0.87 15.91 -12.64
CA LEU A 8 1.69 15.21 -13.63
C LEU A 8 3.02 15.93 -13.89
N ARG A 9 3.01 17.26 -13.98
CA ARG A 9 4.23 18.07 -14.08
C ARG A 9 5.13 17.91 -12.86
N ALA A 10 4.54 17.91 -11.66
CA ALA A 10 5.28 17.65 -10.43
C ALA A 10 5.91 16.25 -10.44
N MET A 11 5.16 15.22 -10.87
CA MET A 11 5.69 13.86 -10.97
C MET A 11 6.84 13.72 -11.96
N ARG A 12 6.71 14.29 -13.16
CA ARG A 12 7.81 14.32 -14.15
C ARG A 12 9.04 15.03 -13.58
N GLY A 13 8.86 16.15 -12.89
CA GLY A 13 9.95 16.85 -12.20
C GLY A 13 10.63 16.01 -11.13
N ILE A 14 9.87 15.22 -10.35
CA ILE A 14 10.43 14.28 -9.36
C ILE A 14 11.25 13.18 -10.06
N ILE A 15 10.73 12.59 -11.13
CA ILE A 15 11.43 11.57 -11.93
C ILE A 15 12.74 12.14 -12.48
N ASP A 16 12.68 13.29 -13.15
CA ASP A 16 13.86 13.94 -13.73
C ASP A 16 14.90 14.30 -12.67
N ARG A 17 14.45 14.77 -11.50
CA ARG A 17 15.37 15.12 -10.41
C ARG A 17 15.98 13.88 -9.76
N THR A 18 15.22 12.81 -9.62
CA THR A 18 15.70 11.51 -9.14
C THR A 18 16.82 10.98 -10.04
N ARG A 19 16.59 11.04 -11.36
CA ARG A 19 17.58 10.66 -12.39
C ARG A 19 18.82 11.55 -12.34
N ALA A 20 18.64 12.87 -12.34
CA ALA A 20 19.73 13.84 -12.35
C ALA A 20 20.61 13.79 -11.09
N LEU A 21 20.07 13.34 -9.95
CA LEU A 21 20.78 13.22 -8.68
C LEU A 21 21.20 11.79 -8.34
N SER A 22 20.97 10.83 -9.23
CA SER A 22 21.26 9.40 -8.98
C SER A 22 20.62 8.88 -7.69
N LEU A 23 19.36 9.27 -7.45
CA LEU A 23 18.56 8.88 -6.29
C LEU A 23 17.66 7.66 -6.57
N ALA A 24 17.98 6.87 -7.58
CA ALA A 24 17.21 5.67 -7.89
C ALA A 24 17.11 4.75 -6.67
N GLY A 25 15.90 4.22 -6.41
CA GLY A 25 15.60 3.38 -5.24
C GLY A 25 15.52 4.12 -3.90
N LYS A 26 15.68 5.45 -3.89
CA LYS A 26 15.69 6.27 -2.66
C LYS A 26 14.50 7.22 -2.53
N VAL A 27 13.55 7.17 -3.46
CA VAL A 27 12.44 8.11 -3.54
C VAL A 27 11.12 7.36 -3.43
N THR A 28 10.23 7.90 -2.60
CA THR A 28 8.84 7.46 -2.49
C THR A 28 7.93 8.67 -2.66
N VAL A 29 6.86 8.53 -3.43
CA VAL A 29 5.86 9.60 -3.59
C VAL A 29 4.49 9.13 -3.10
N SER A 30 3.90 9.91 -2.20
CA SER A 30 2.61 9.57 -1.60
C SER A 30 1.42 10.11 -2.38
N HIS A 31 0.32 9.37 -2.33
CA HIS A 31 -1.00 9.66 -2.93
C HIS A 31 -1.04 9.61 -4.45
N VAL A 32 -0.27 10.46 -5.12
CA VAL A 32 -0.11 10.54 -6.58
C VAL A 32 -1.43 10.54 -7.36
N PHE A 33 -2.40 11.33 -6.88
CA PHE A 33 -3.76 11.46 -7.42
C PHE A 33 -3.85 11.94 -8.88
N CYS A 34 -2.74 12.29 -9.51
CA CYS A 34 -2.69 12.61 -10.92
C CYS A 34 -2.64 11.38 -11.85
N LEU A 35 -2.32 10.18 -11.34
CA LEU A 35 -2.18 8.98 -12.17
C LEU A 35 -3.51 8.29 -12.57
N PRO A 36 -4.52 8.15 -11.68
CA PRO A 36 -5.69 7.33 -12.00
C PRO A 36 -6.51 7.82 -13.19
N GLY A 37 -6.46 9.12 -13.49
CA GLY A 37 -7.17 9.73 -14.63
C GLY A 37 -6.40 9.78 -15.94
N LEU A 38 -5.19 9.20 -16.02
CA LEU A 38 -4.39 9.20 -17.25
C LEU A 38 -4.92 8.19 -18.27
N SER A 39 -4.67 8.48 -19.56
CA SER A 39 -4.84 7.46 -20.60
C SER A 39 -3.86 6.30 -20.41
N ASP A 40 -4.19 5.10 -20.92
CA ASP A 40 -3.31 3.93 -20.83
C ASP A 40 -1.89 4.19 -21.35
N ARG A 41 -1.78 4.97 -22.43
CA ARG A 41 -0.49 5.34 -23.03
C ARG A 41 0.32 6.23 -22.09
N GLU A 42 -0.30 7.24 -21.50
CA GLU A 42 0.37 8.16 -20.59
C GLU A 42 0.74 7.46 -19.28
N LEU A 43 -0.17 6.66 -18.73
CA LEU A 43 0.09 5.85 -17.54
C LEU A 43 1.26 4.90 -17.78
N GLY A 44 1.29 4.17 -18.90
CA GLY A 44 2.39 3.27 -19.23
C GLY A 44 3.74 3.99 -19.38
N SER A 45 3.74 5.17 -20.00
CA SER A 45 4.95 5.99 -20.11
C SER A 45 5.47 6.43 -18.75
N VAL A 46 4.59 6.95 -17.89
CA VAL A 46 4.98 7.43 -16.54
C VAL A 46 5.38 6.26 -15.65
N ALA A 47 4.68 5.12 -15.73
CA ALA A 47 4.99 3.92 -14.97
C ALA A 47 6.35 3.33 -15.35
N ALA A 48 6.69 3.32 -16.64
CA ALA A 48 8.02 2.90 -17.11
C ALA A 48 9.12 3.82 -16.54
N ASP A 49 8.96 5.14 -16.62
CA ASP A 49 9.91 6.10 -16.05
C ASP A 49 10.08 5.94 -14.52
N LEU A 50 8.99 5.65 -13.80
CA LEU A 50 9.00 5.37 -12.37
C LEU A 50 9.77 4.08 -12.06
N GLY A 51 9.51 3.01 -12.83
CA GLY A 51 10.19 1.72 -12.71
C GLY A 51 11.69 1.82 -12.98
N ASP A 52 12.08 2.54 -14.03
CA ASP A 52 13.49 2.77 -14.41
C ASP A 52 14.30 3.48 -13.31
N GLN A 53 13.63 4.27 -12.46
CA GLN A 53 14.24 4.97 -11.33
C GLN A 53 13.99 4.28 -9.98
N ASP A 54 13.31 3.13 -9.95
CA ASP A 54 12.86 2.46 -8.72
C ASP A 54 12.20 3.44 -7.73
N ILE A 55 11.27 4.26 -8.25
CA ILE A 55 10.48 5.18 -7.43
C ILE A 55 9.26 4.42 -6.91
N ALA A 56 9.20 4.26 -5.60
CA ALA A 56 8.05 3.67 -4.92
C ALA A 56 6.90 4.66 -4.80
N LEU A 57 5.67 4.15 -4.73
CA LEU A 57 4.47 4.97 -4.48
C LEU A 57 3.73 4.48 -3.24
N THR A 58 2.98 5.37 -2.61
CA THR A 58 1.99 4.98 -1.60
C THR A 58 0.61 5.49 -1.96
N THR A 59 -0.41 4.70 -1.63
CA THR A 59 -1.82 5.07 -1.75
C THR A 59 -2.52 4.93 -0.41
N VAL A 60 -3.61 5.67 -0.24
CA VAL A 60 -4.49 5.59 0.94
C VAL A 60 -5.88 5.06 0.57
N ALA A 61 -6.07 4.73 -0.72
CA ALA A 61 -7.30 4.26 -1.35
C ALA A 61 -8.56 5.08 -0.95
N PRO A 62 -8.57 6.41 -1.17
CA PRO A 62 -9.65 7.24 -0.64
C PRO A 62 -10.93 7.19 -1.49
N SER A 63 -10.83 6.85 -2.78
CA SER A 63 -11.96 6.65 -3.70
C SER A 63 -11.49 5.93 -4.98
N ASP A 64 -12.44 5.46 -5.78
CA ASP A 64 -12.24 4.86 -7.11
C ASP A 64 -11.42 5.73 -8.07
N SER A 65 -11.63 7.04 -8.03
CA SER A 65 -11.04 8.06 -8.89
C SER A 65 -9.66 8.55 -8.40
N LEU A 66 -9.22 8.10 -7.22
CA LEU A 66 -7.99 8.56 -6.57
C LEU A 66 -7.09 7.42 -6.11
N VAL A 67 -7.54 6.18 -6.19
CA VAL A 67 -6.72 4.99 -5.92
C VAL A 67 -5.78 4.73 -7.10
N LEU A 68 -4.52 4.44 -6.80
CA LEU A 68 -3.52 4.12 -7.82
C LEU A 68 -3.91 2.89 -8.65
N PRO A 69 -3.62 2.85 -9.96
CA PRO A 69 -3.79 1.67 -10.79
C PRO A 69 -2.70 0.62 -10.50
N ILE A 70 -2.77 -0.03 -9.33
CA ILE A 70 -1.69 -0.85 -8.75
C ILE A 70 -1.22 -1.96 -9.68
N ALA A 71 -2.15 -2.70 -10.32
CA ALA A 71 -1.80 -3.80 -11.21
C ALA A 71 -0.93 -3.31 -12.39
N ARG A 72 -1.35 -2.21 -13.04
CA ARG A 72 -0.60 -1.59 -14.15
C ARG A 72 0.75 -1.05 -13.71
N LEU A 73 0.84 -0.44 -12.54
CA LEU A 73 2.12 0.03 -11.98
C LEU A 73 3.10 -1.13 -11.74
N ARG A 74 2.60 -2.27 -11.24
CA ARG A 74 3.42 -3.47 -11.00
C ARG A 74 3.95 -4.11 -12.27
N GLU A 75 3.25 -4.02 -13.41
CA GLU A 75 3.77 -4.46 -14.71
C GLU A 75 5.09 -3.74 -15.08
N HIS A 76 5.33 -2.55 -14.52
CA HIS A 76 6.53 -1.76 -14.71
C HIS A 76 7.51 -1.84 -13.51
N GLY A 77 7.30 -2.77 -12.57
CA GLY A 77 8.16 -2.92 -11.39
C GLY A 77 8.00 -1.84 -10.32
N VAL A 78 6.96 -1.00 -10.41
CA VAL A 78 6.71 0.05 -9.42
C VAL A 78 6.13 -0.58 -8.14
N ARG A 79 6.85 -0.42 -7.02
CA ARG A 79 6.41 -0.83 -5.68
C ARG A 79 5.31 0.10 -5.18
N VAL A 80 4.22 -0.46 -4.67
CA VAL A 80 3.10 0.31 -4.11
C VAL A 80 2.77 -0.17 -2.71
N GLY A 81 2.81 0.74 -1.74
CA GLY A 81 2.38 0.51 -0.36
C GLY A 81 1.03 1.15 -0.07
N LEU A 82 0.27 0.54 0.84
CA LEU A 82 -1.00 1.08 1.34
C LEU A 82 -0.79 1.70 2.73
N GLY A 83 -1.34 2.89 2.96
CA GLY A 83 -1.20 3.62 4.22
C GLY A 83 -2.53 4.16 4.76
N SER A 84 -2.54 4.52 6.05
CA SER A 84 -3.73 5.09 6.69
C SER A 84 -3.95 6.57 6.41
N ASP A 85 -2.88 7.31 6.10
CA ASP A 85 -2.85 8.78 6.18
C ASP A 85 -3.12 9.27 7.62
N GLY A 86 -3.68 10.47 7.76
CA GLY A 86 -4.22 10.98 9.02
C GLY A 86 -5.21 10.02 9.71
N VAL A 87 -5.14 9.96 11.03
CA VAL A 87 -6.03 9.17 11.89
C VAL A 87 -6.62 10.08 12.95
N ARG A 88 -7.88 10.48 12.76
CA ARG A 88 -8.65 11.32 13.70
C ARG A 88 -7.91 12.62 14.08
N ASP A 89 -7.49 13.36 13.06
CA ASP A 89 -6.75 14.61 13.21
C ASP A 89 -7.50 15.79 12.58
N SER A 90 -6.82 16.94 12.44
CA SER A 90 -7.41 18.15 11.86
C SER A 90 -7.72 18.05 10.36
N TRP A 91 -7.18 17.05 9.65
CA TRP A 91 -7.44 16.81 8.23
C TRP A 91 -8.61 15.87 8.02
N SER A 92 -8.75 14.86 8.89
CA SER A 92 -9.78 13.84 8.75
C SER A 92 -10.29 13.34 10.11
N PRO A 93 -11.62 13.28 10.31
CA PRO A 93 -12.19 12.61 11.47
C PRO A 93 -12.14 11.08 11.37
N PHE A 94 -11.77 10.53 10.21
CA PHE A 94 -11.73 9.09 9.94
C PHE A 94 -10.36 8.49 10.26
N GLY A 95 -10.30 7.16 10.17
CA GLY A 95 -9.10 6.37 10.45
C GLY A 95 -9.15 5.67 11.80
N ASN A 96 -8.56 4.48 11.84
CA ASN A 96 -8.43 3.62 13.02
C ASN A 96 -7.06 2.91 13.09
N ALA A 97 -6.12 3.28 12.22
CA ALA A 97 -4.80 2.64 12.07
C ALA A 97 -4.85 1.11 11.84
N ASP A 98 -5.98 0.56 11.40
CA ASP A 98 -6.13 -0.86 11.10
C ASP A 98 -5.84 -1.14 9.61
N MET A 99 -4.80 -1.91 9.34
CA MET A 99 -4.41 -2.27 7.97
C MET A 99 -5.32 -3.31 7.30
N LEU A 100 -6.05 -4.14 8.05
CA LEU A 100 -7.13 -4.97 7.47
C LEU A 100 -8.28 -4.08 7.01
N HIS A 101 -8.64 -3.09 7.81
CA HIS A 101 -9.63 -2.09 7.40
C HIS A 101 -9.16 -1.30 6.18
N ARG A 102 -7.87 -0.96 6.10
CA ARG A 102 -7.33 -0.29 4.91
C ARG A 102 -7.35 -1.19 3.68
N ALA A 103 -6.99 -2.47 3.81
CA ALA A 103 -7.09 -3.46 2.73
C ALA A 103 -8.54 -3.66 2.26
N HIS A 104 -9.48 -3.71 3.20
CA HIS A 104 -10.92 -3.77 2.91
C HIS A 104 -11.37 -2.57 2.08
N LEU A 105 -11.01 -1.35 2.51
CA LEU A 105 -11.34 -0.13 1.78
C LEU A 105 -10.72 -0.11 0.38
N LEU A 106 -9.48 -0.60 0.23
CA LEU A 106 -8.86 -0.76 -1.08
C LEU A 106 -9.74 -1.64 -1.99
N GLY A 107 -10.09 -2.85 -1.55
CA GLY A 107 -10.95 -3.75 -2.32
C GLY A 107 -12.33 -3.15 -2.63
N TRP A 108 -12.91 -2.44 -1.66
CA TRP A 108 -14.20 -1.75 -1.81
C TRP A 108 -14.15 -0.67 -2.90
N VAL A 109 -13.18 0.25 -2.85
CA VAL A 109 -13.11 1.37 -3.80
C VAL A 109 -12.63 0.95 -5.19
N THR A 110 -11.97 -0.20 -5.32
CA THR A 110 -11.58 -0.78 -6.62
C THR A 110 -12.56 -1.82 -7.14
N ASP A 111 -13.74 -1.95 -6.52
CA ASP A 111 -14.80 -2.88 -6.93
C ASP A 111 -14.39 -4.35 -7.06
N VAL A 112 -13.45 -4.80 -6.22
CA VAL A 112 -12.91 -6.16 -6.25
C VAL A 112 -13.95 -7.20 -5.85
N ARG A 113 -13.99 -8.34 -6.54
CA ARG A 113 -14.97 -9.43 -6.31
C ARG A 113 -14.38 -10.82 -6.23
N LEU A 114 -13.15 -11.02 -6.71
CA LEU A 114 -12.52 -12.32 -6.74
C LEU A 114 -11.62 -12.53 -5.52
N ASP A 115 -11.46 -13.79 -5.10
CA ASP A 115 -10.61 -14.18 -3.98
C ASP A 115 -9.15 -13.72 -4.18
N ASP A 116 -8.61 -13.92 -5.39
CA ASP A 116 -7.24 -13.50 -5.72
C ASP A 116 -7.07 -11.98 -5.65
N GLU A 117 -8.09 -11.22 -6.04
CA GLU A 117 -8.09 -9.76 -5.96
C GLU A 117 -8.17 -9.27 -4.50
N LEU A 118 -8.92 -9.96 -3.64
CA LEU A 118 -8.95 -9.67 -2.20
C LEU A 118 -7.60 -10.01 -1.55
N ALA A 119 -6.98 -11.11 -1.95
CA ALA A 119 -5.62 -11.47 -1.54
C ALA A 119 -4.59 -10.43 -2.01
N GLU A 120 -4.74 -9.86 -3.20
CA GLU A 120 -3.94 -8.74 -3.68
C GLU A 120 -4.07 -7.51 -2.76
N CYS A 121 -5.29 -7.14 -2.37
CA CYS A 121 -5.52 -6.01 -1.48
C CYS A 121 -4.78 -6.18 -0.13
N TYR A 122 -4.84 -7.40 0.42
CA TYR A 122 -4.05 -7.73 1.63
C TYR A 122 -2.54 -7.60 1.38
N ARG A 123 -2.03 -8.12 0.26
CA ARG A 123 -0.60 -8.07 -0.05
C ARG A 123 -0.07 -6.65 -0.23
N VAL A 124 -0.87 -5.72 -0.79
CA VAL A 124 -0.49 -4.29 -0.84
C VAL A 124 -0.39 -3.70 0.58
N ALA A 125 -1.29 -4.11 1.49
CA ALA A 125 -1.30 -3.68 2.88
C ALA A 125 -0.18 -4.28 3.75
N THR A 126 0.43 -5.38 3.32
CA THR A 126 1.52 -6.08 4.02
C THR A 126 2.84 -5.95 3.27
N HIS A 127 3.09 -6.82 2.30
CA HIS A 127 4.32 -6.86 1.51
C HIS A 127 4.55 -5.56 0.73
N GLY A 128 3.50 -4.92 0.22
CA GLY A 128 3.64 -3.62 -0.47
C GLY A 128 4.22 -2.54 0.44
N GLY A 129 3.82 -2.49 1.71
CA GLY A 129 4.42 -1.60 2.70
C GLY A 129 5.88 -1.95 3.00
N ALA A 130 6.18 -3.24 3.19
CA ALA A 130 7.54 -3.72 3.41
C ALA A 130 8.46 -3.40 2.21
N ASP A 131 7.97 -3.62 0.99
CA ASP A 131 8.64 -3.31 -0.27
C ASP A 131 9.00 -1.83 -0.31
N VAL A 132 8.05 -0.93 -0.09
CA VAL A 132 8.30 0.53 -0.09
C VAL A 132 9.34 0.94 0.95
N MET A 133 9.32 0.33 2.14
CA MET A 133 10.24 0.65 3.24
C MET A 133 11.60 -0.08 3.16
N GLY A 134 11.77 -1.02 2.24
CA GLY A 134 12.97 -1.86 2.17
C GLY A 134 13.10 -2.83 3.35
N LEU A 135 11.97 -3.31 3.88
CA LEU A 135 11.92 -4.29 4.97
C LEU A 135 11.77 -5.71 4.42
N ALA A 136 12.25 -6.69 5.18
CA ALA A 136 12.03 -8.10 4.88
C ALA A 136 10.53 -8.45 5.00
N HIS A 137 10.07 -9.39 4.17
CA HIS A 137 8.71 -9.91 4.27
C HIS A 137 8.61 -10.90 5.42
N ALA A 138 7.57 -10.76 6.25
CA ALA A 138 7.21 -11.75 7.26
C ALA A 138 6.32 -12.82 6.61
N ASP A 139 6.93 -13.73 5.86
CA ASP A 139 6.26 -14.78 5.08
C ASP A 139 6.05 -16.10 5.85
N LEU A 140 6.36 -16.10 7.15
CA LEU A 140 6.30 -17.26 8.05
C LEU A 140 7.27 -18.40 7.67
N ALA A 141 8.22 -18.17 6.76
CA ALA A 141 9.27 -19.13 6.46
C ALA A 141 10.42 -19.06 7.49
N PRO A 142 11.17 -20.17 7.71
CA PRO A 142 12.37 -20.13 8.54
C PRO A 142 13.37 -19.07 8.06
N GLY A 143 13.75 -18.17 8.97
CA GLY A 143 14.66 -17.05 8.69
C GLY A 143 13.97 -15.70 8.42
N ALA A 144 12.65 -15.70 8.20
CA ALA A 144 11.87 -14.47 8.11
C ALA A 144 11.71 -13.79 9.50
N PRO A 145 11.38 -12.49 9.54
CA PRO A 145 10.99 -11.82 10.77
C PRO A 145 9.88 -12.59 11.49
N ALA A 146 10.03 -12.79 12.80
CA ALA A 146 9.02 -13.41 13.64
C ALA A 146 7.92 -12.38 14.03
N ASP A 147 7.34 -11.75 13.00
CA ASP A 147 6.32 -10.71 13.08
C ASP A 147 5.03 -11.24 12.46
N PHE A 148 4.00 -11.49 13.27
CA PHE A 148 2.73 -12.02 12.73
C PHE A 148 1.55 -11.71 13.65
N VAL A 149 0.36 -11.82 13.07
CA VAL A 149 -0.91 -11.69 13.78
C VAL A 149 -1.71 -12.98 13.68
N LEU A 150 -2.29 -13.42 14.79
CA LEU A 150 -3.26 -14.50 14.79
C LEU A 150 -4.67 -13.89 14.72
N VAL A 151 -5.45 -14.36 13.75
CA VAL A 151 -6.83 -13.93 13.51
C VAL A 151 -7.70 -15.17 13.26
N ARG A 152 -9.01 -15.03 13.48
CA ARG A 152 -9.98 -16.07 13.11
C ARG A 152 -10.45 -15.87 11.68
N GLY A 153 -10.31 -16.89 10.86
CA GLY A 153 -10.78 -16.92 9.48
C GLY A 153 -10.34 -18.21 8.81
N GLU A 154 -11.06 -18.61 7.77
CA GLU A 154 -10.77 -19.84 7.01
C GLU A 154 -9.87 -19.56 5.81
N CYS A 155 -9.90 -18.34 5.27
CA CYS A 155 -9.08 -17.91 4.15
C CYS A 155 -8.79 -16.40 4.20
N LEU A 156 -7.79 -15.98 3.42
CA LEU A 156 -7.38 -14.57 3.36
C LEU A 156 -8.49 -13.62 2.85
N PRO A 157 -9.25 -13.96 1.78
CA PRO A 157 -10.39 -13.15 1.34
C PRO A 157 -11.39 -12.88 2.45
N GLN A 158 -11.76 -13.89 3.24
CA GLN A 158 -12.65 -13.73 4.38
C GLN A 158 -12.08 -12.75 5.40
N VAL A 159 -10.80 -12.88 5.77
CA VAL A 159 -10.17 -12.00 6.75
C VAL A 159 -10.17 -10.54 6.30
N VAL A 160 -10.00 -10.27 5.00
CA VAL A 160 -10.08 -8.90 4.44
C VAL A 160 -11.51 -8.36 4.53
N VAL A 161 -12.52 -9.18 4.24
CA VAL A 161 -13.93 -8.77 4.28
C VAL A 161 -14.43 -8.58 5.71
N ASP A 162 -14.24 -9.58 6.56
CA ASP A 162 -14.78 -9.63 7.93
C ASP A 162 -14.00 -8.75 8.91
N MET A 163 -12.74 -8.41 8.59
CA MET A 163 -11.83 -7.63 9.43
C MET A 163 -11.84 -8.11 10.90
N PRO A 164 -11.55 -9.39 11.16
CA PRO A 164 -11.62 -9.95 12.50
C PRO A 164 -10.64 -9.26 13.46
N ARG A 165 -10.97 -9.31 14.75
CA ARG A 165 -10.06 -8.91 15.82
C ARG A 165 -8.78 -9.76 15.77
N ARG A 166 -7.64 -9.17 16.12
CA ARG A 166 -6.38 -9.89 16.29
C ARG A 166 -6.38 -10.54 17.68
N ASP A 167 -6.40 -11.87 17.70
CA ASP A 167 -6.36 -12.65 18.94
C ASP A 167 -4.97 -12.56 19.58
N VAL A 168 -3.91 -12.53 18.78
CA VAL A 168 -2.51 -12.36 19.24
C VAL A 168 -1.72 -11.53 18.24
N VAL A 169 -0.83 -10.68 18.72
CA VAL A 169 0.20 -10.00 17.91
C VAL A 169 1.57 -10.40 18.43
N VAL A 170 2.44 -10.86 17.54
CA VAL A 170 3.83 -11.22 17.81
C VAL A 170 4.72 -10.27 17.04
N HIS A 171 5.71 -9.68 17.71
CA HIS A 171 6.74 -8.84 17.12
C HIS A 171 8.12 -9.28 17.60
N GLY A 172 9.04 -9.56 16.67
CA GLY A 172 10.38 -10.05 16.97
C GLY A 172 10.39 -11.36 17.76
N GLY A 173 9.35 -12.19 17.60
CA GLY A 173 9.17 -13.44 18.36
C GLY A 173 8.60 -13.25 19.77
N VAL A 174 8.25 -12.03 20.17
CA VAL A 174 7.63 -11.72 21.47
C VAL A 174 6.15 -11.43 21.27
N VAL A 175 5.30 -12.04 22.09
CA VAL A 175 3.87 -11.67 22.12
C VAL A 175 3.77 -10.28 22.73
N VAL A 176 3.22 -9.32 21.98
CA VAL A 176 3.08 -7.91 22.41
C VAL A 176 1.65 -7.47 22.65
N ALA A 177 0.67 -8.21 22.10
CA ALA A 177 -0.75 -7.94 22.34
C ALA A 177 -1.57 -9.25 22.31
N ARG A 178 -2.67 -9.26 23.07
CA ARG A 178 -3.69 -10.33 23.07
C ARG A 178 -5.08 -9.72 23.06
N ASP A 179 -6.00 -10.35 22.35
CA ASP A 179 -7.42 -9.97 22.31
C ASP A 179 -7.67 -8.49 21.94
N GLY A 180 -6.75 -7.87 21.20
CA GLY A 180 -6.79 -6.47 20.80
C GLY A 180 -6.17 -5.46 21.78
N GLU A 181 -5.56 -5.92 22.87
CA GLU A 181 -4.95 -5.09 23.91
C GLU A 181 -3.44 -5.37 24.04
N PHE A 182 -2.64 -4.33 24.28
CA PHE A 182 -1.21 -4.49 24.55
C PHE A 182 -1.00 -5.25 25.87
N LEU A 183 0.07 -6.04 25.92
CA LEU A 183 0.54 -6.63 27.17
C LEU A 183 1.38 -5.59 27.94
N ASP A 184 1.21 -5.56 29.25
CA ASP A 184 2.02 -4.76 30.18
C ASP A 184 3.49 -5.22 30.25
#